data_AF-A0A7C3P850-F1
#
_entry.id   AF-A0A7C3P850-F1
#
_cell.length_a   1.000
_cell.length_b   1.000
_cell.length_c   1.000
_cell.angle_alpha   90.00
_cell.angle_beta   90.00
_cell.angle_gamma   90.00
#
_symmetry.space_group_name_H-M   'P 1'
#
loop_
_entity.id
_entity.type
_entity.pdbx_description
1 polymer ?
#
loop_
_entity_poly.entity_id
_entity_poly.type
_entity_poly.pdbx_seq_one_letter_code
_entity_poly.pdbx_strand_id
1 'polypeptide(L)'
;MKLPACGRRSDARRGGGGRRRPRAPGFTLLEAVVALGILSAAMIVILQIRAQVMGVGAEVRRVADAQREQEMLFQMLINGALPNPRSDPETGVTYWEGRELGGDYRITRRLVEVSNPVYGQLNAEMQPTVYVVQYTIEFKGRTSEYFWNR
;
A
#
# COMPACT_ATOMS: atom_id res chain seq x y z
N MET A 1 -5.55 67.69 -58.43
CA MET A 1 -5.84 67.17 -59.78
C MET A 1 -7.33 66.82 -59.83
N LYS A 2 -8.12 67.58 -60.59
CA LYS A 2 -9.52 67.24 -60.92
C LYS A 2 -9.47 66.06 -61.91
N LEU A 3 -10.37 65.10 -61.78
CA LEU A 3 -11.27 64.62 -62.85
C LEU A 3 -12.34 63.65 -62.24
N PRO A 4 -13.51 63.52 -62.90
CA PRO A 4 -14.78 63.11 -62.31
C PRO A 4 -15.34 61.82 -62.93
N ALA A 5 -16.58 61.50 -62.53
CA ALA A 5 -17.66 60.87 -63.31
C ALA A 5 -17.36 59.48 -63.92
N CYS A 6 -18.01 58.43 -63.42
CA CYS A 6 -19.36 58.01 -63.81
C CYS A 6 -19.40 57.20 -65.14
N GLY A 7 -19.70 55.91 -65.01
CA GLY A 7 -20.23 55.02 -66.05
C GLY A 7 -20.73 53.73 -65.39
N ARG A 8 -22.05 53.57 -65.18
CA ARG A 8 -22.95 52.67 -65.96
C ARG A 8 -22.46 51.21 -65.99
N ARG A 9 -23.20 50.17 -65.59
CA ARG A 9 -24.64 49.86 -65.71
C ARG A 9 -25.06 48.83 -64.65
N SER A 10 -26.36 48.85 -64.39
CA SER A 10 -27.18 47.91 -63.66
C SER A 10 -26.95 46.45 -64.06
N ASP A 11 -26.95 45.55 -63.07
CA ASP A 11 -27.79 44.35 -63.15
C ASP A 11 -28.12 43.81 -61.76
N ALA A 12 -29.41 43.59 -61.55
CA ALA A 12 -29.97 43.02 -60.35
C ALA A 12 -29.64 41.53 -60.27
N ARG A 13 -29.09 41.09 -59.14
CA ARG A 13 -29.36 39.73 -58.64
C ARG A 13 -29.27 39.70 -57.12
N ARG A 14 -30.46 39.71 -56.51
CA ARG A 14 -30.72 39.13 -55.19
C ARG A 14 -29.98 37.79 -55.09
N GLY A 15 -29.01 37.73 -54.20
CA GLY A 15 -28.28 36.51 -53.86
C GLY A 15 -27.92 36.56 -52.39
N GLY A 16 -28.94 36.38 -51.53
CA GLY A 16 -28.73 36.17 -50.10
C GLY A 16 -27.96 34.88 -49.87
N GLY A 17 -26.64 34.97 -49.87
CA GLY A 17 -25.74 33.91 -49.42
C GLY A 17 -25.74 33.89 -47.90
N GLY A 18 -26.79 33.29 -47.33
CA GLY A 18 -26.91 33.11 -45.89
C GLY A 18 -25.65 32.48 -45.31
N ARG A 19 -25.09 33.13 -44.28
CA ARG A 19 -24.18 32.51 -43.34
C ARG A 19 -24.83 31.22 -42.86
N ARG A 20 -24.40 30.07 -43.36
CA ARG A 20 -24.74 28.77 -42.79
C ARG A 20 -24.18 28.76 -41.38
N ARG A 21 -25.03 29.05 -40.39
CA ARG A 21 -24.75 28.73 -39.00
C ARG A 21 -24.39 27.24 -38.95
N PRO A 22 -23.28 26.82 -38.32
CA PRO A 22 -23.07 25.41 -38.04
C PRO A 22 -24.29 24.96 -37.21
N ARG A 23 -25.12 24.09 -37.80
CA ARG A 23 -26.15 23.39 -37.04
C ARG A 23 -25.40 22.54 -36.03
N ALA A 24 -25.61 22.80 -34.74
CA ALA A 24 -25.19 21.87 -33.71
C ALA A 24 -25.75 20.49 -34.10
N PRO A 25 -24.94 19.42 -34.16
CA PRO A 25 -25.46 18.09 -34.37
C PRO A 25 -26.47 17.83 -33.26
N GLY A 26 -27.72 17.54 -33.66
CA GLY A 26 -28.79 17.26 -32.71
C GLY A 26 -28.40 16.02 -31.92
N PHE A 27 -28.23 16.18 -30.61
CA PHE A 27 -27.99 15.09 -29.68
C PHE A 27 -29.08 14.04 -29.90
N THR A 28 -28.71 12.87 -30.41
CA THR A 28 -29.69 11.80 -30.61
C THR A 28 -30.05 11.24 -29.24
N LEU A 29 -31.32 10.91 -29.02
CA LEU A 29 -31.77 10.32 -27.75
C LEU A 29 -30.96 9.05 -27.41
N LEU A 30 -30.49 8.33 -28.44
CA LEU A 30 -29.57 7.20 -28.32
C LEU A 30 -28.23 7.61 -27.70
N GLU A 31 -27.62 8.71 -28.14
CA GLU A 31 -26.35 9.23 -27.61
C GLU A 31 -26.48 9.62 -26.14
N ALA A 32 -27.61 10.25 -25.76
CA ALA A 32 -27.89 10.58 -24.36
C ALA A 32 -28.01 9.32 -23.48
N VAL A 33 -28.68 8.27 -23.96
CA VAL A 33 -28.81 6.99 -23.23
C VAL A 33 -27.46 6.28 -23.11
N VAL A 34 -26.66 6.27 -24.17
CA VAL A 34 -25.31 5.69 -24.15
C VAL A 34 -24.41 6.44 -23.17
N ALA A 35 -24.42 7.78 -23.21
CA ALA A 35 -23.66 8.60 -22.27
C ALA A 35 -24.08 8.35 -20.81
N LEU A 36 -25.38 8.25 -20.54
CA LEU A 36 -25.90 7.95 -19.20
C LEU A 36 -25.48 6.55 -18.73
N GLY A 37 -25.47 5.56 -19.64
CA GLY A 37 -25.01 4.21 -19.35
C GLY A 37 -23.53 4.17 -18.98
N ILE A 38 -22.68 4.88 -19.73
CA ILE A 38 -21.25 4.99 -19.45
C ILE A 38 -21.00 5.69 -18.10
N LEU A 39 -21.70 6.80 -17.83
CA LEU A 39 -21.57 7.53 -16.56
C LEU A 39 -22.01 6.67 -15.36
N SER A 40 -23.10 5.92 -15.51
CA SER A 40 -23.59 5.02 -14.46
C SER A 40 -22.58 3.90 -14.17
N ALA A 41 -22.04 3.27 -15.21
CA ALA A 41 -21.00 2.25 -15.07
C ALA A 41 -19.73 2.81 -14.39
N ALA A 42 -19.29 4.00 -14.79
CA ALA A 42 -18.13 4.66 -14.19
C ALA A 42 -18.36 4.97 -12.70
N MET A 43 -19.55 5.47 -12.31
CA MET A 43 -19.87 5.69 -10.89
C MET A 43 -19.88 4.39 -10.08
N ILE A 44 -20.44 3.30 -10.62
CA ILE A 44 -20.45 1.99 -9.95
C ILE A 44 -19.02 1.52 -9.70
N VAL A 45 -18.14 1.60 -10.70
CA VAL A 45 -16.73 1.19 -10.57
C VAL A 45 -16.00 2.04 -9.53
N ILE A 46 -16.19 3.37 -9.54
CA ILE A 46 -15.58 4.27 -8.55
C ILE A 46 -16.05 3.92 -7.13
N LEU A 47 -17.34 3.64 -6.94
CA LEU A 47 -17.88 3.25 -5.65
C LEU A 47 -17.32 1.90 -5.18
N GLN A 48 -17.17 0.93 -6.07
CA GLN A 48 -16.56 -0.37 -5.76
C GLN A 48 -15.09 -0.23 -5.36
N ILE A 49 -14.30 0.56 -6.09
CA ILE A 49 -12.90 0.82 -5.74
C ILE A 49 -12.80 1.47 -4.36
N ARG A 50 -13.65 2.46 -4.06
CA ARG A 50 -13.65 3.12 -2.75
C ARG A 50 -13.99 2.15 -1.62
N ALA A 51 -14.98 1.28 -1.83
CA ALA A 51 -15.36 0.25 -0.85
C ALA A 51 -14.22 -0.75 -0.61
N GLN A 52 -13.54 -1.18 -1.67
CA GLN A 52 -12.37 -2.07 -1.57
C GLN A 52 -11.20 -1.40 -0.84
N VAL A 53 -10.90 -0.13 -1.14
CA VAL A 53 -9.83 0.64 -0.48
C VAL A 53 -10.11 0.80 1.01
N MET A 54 -11.37 1.04 1.41
CA MET A 54 -11.75 1.12 2.83
C MET A 54 -11.61 -0.23 3.54
N GLY A 55 -12.02 -1.32 2.88
CA GLY A 55 -11.87 -2.68 3.42
C GLY A 55 -10.41 -3.08 3.63
N VAL A 56 -9.57 -2.87 2.60
CA VAL A 56 -8.13 -3.14 2.66
C VAL A 56 -7.44 -2.22 3.67
N GLY A 57 -7.81 -0.94 3.72
CA GLY A 57 -7.24 0.02 4.67
C GLY A 57 -7.49 -0.35 6.13
N ALA A 58 -8.69 -0.87 6.45
CA ALA A 58 -9.00 -1.35 7.79
C ALA A 58 -8.15 -2.57 8.17
N GLU A 59 -7.95 -3.50 7.23
CA GLU A 59 -7.17 -4.71 7.49
C GLU A 59 -5.67 -4.41 7.61
N VAL A 60 -5.12 -3.58 6.72
CA VAL A 60 -3.73 -3.11 6.81
C VAL A 60 -3.49 -2.40 8.14
N ARG A 61 -4.44 -1.58 8.60
CA ARG A 61 -4.31 -0.90 9.90
C ARG A 61 -4.31 -1.89 11.06
N ARG A 62 -5.17 -2.91 11.04
CA ARG A 62 -5.17 -3.97 12.07
C ARG A 62 -3.86 -4.74 12.11
N VAL A 63 -3.31 -5.10 10.94
CA VAL A 63 -2.01 -5.79 10.85
C VAL A 63 -0.89 -4.89 11.33
N ALA A 64 -0.88 -3.60 10.95
CA ALA A 64 0.12 -2.65 11.38
C ALA A 64 0.08 -2.40 12.90
N ASP A 65 -1.10 -2.23 13.48
CA ASP A 65 -1.25 -2.03 14.93
C ASP A 65 -0.83 -3.30 15.69
N ALA A 66 -1.17 -4.48 15.18
CA ALA A 66 -0.69 -5.76 15.70
C ALA A 66 0.83 -5.91 15.68
N GLN A 67 1.47 -5.54 14.56
CA GLN A 67 2.92 -5.59 14.44
C GLN A 67 3.61 -4.59 15.38
N ARG A 68 3.03 -3.40 15.58
CA ARG A 68 3.56 -2.42 16.54
C ARG A 68 3.59 -2.97 17.95
N GLU A 69 2.54 -3.64 18.40
CA GLU A 69 2.51 -4.22 19.76
C GLU A 69 3.59 -5.30 19.94
N GLN A 70 3.79 -6.17 18.94
CA GLN A 70 4.86 -7.17 18.99
C GLN A 70 6.25 -6.54 18.96
N GLU A 71 6.46 -5.53 18.12
CA GLU A 71 7.72 -4.80 18.06
C GLU A 71 8.00 -4.10 19.39
N MET A 72 7.01 -3.46 20.01
CA MET A 72 7.16 -2.85 21.34
C MET A 72 7.58 -3.88 22.39
N LEU A 73 6.96 -5.07 22.38
CA LEU A 73 7.33 -6.15 23.29
C LEU A 73 8.77 -6.64 23.05
N PHE A 74 9.18 -6.75 21.78
CA PHE A 74 10.57 -7.08 21.44
C PHE A 74 11.55 -5.98 21.89
N GLN A 75 11.20 -4.70 21.72
CA GLN A 75 12.00 -3.59 22.22
C GLN A 75 12.11 -3.62 23.76
N MET A 76 11.04 -3.97 24.48
CA MET A 76 11.09 -4.15 25.94
C MET A 76 12.05 -5.28 26.34
N LEU A 77 12.04 -6.39 25.59
CA LEU A 77 12.98 -7.51 25.79
C LEU A 77 14.44 -7.04 25.61
N ILE A 78 14.76 -6.41 24.49
CA ILE A 78 16.13 -6.00 24.17
C ILE A 78 16.65 -4.93 25.14
N ASN A 79 15.78 -4.02 25.60
CA ASN A 79 16.13 -2.99 26.57
C ASN A 79 16.15 -3.50 28.03
N GLY A 80 15.84 -4.78 28.28
CA GLY A 80 15.81 -5.35 29.64
C GLY A 80 14.68 -4.81 30.51
N ALA A 81 13.60 -4.31 29.89
CA ALA A 81 12.42 -3.81 30.60
C ALA A 81 11.46 -4.94 31.03
N LEU A 82 11.67 -6.16 30.53
CA LEU A 82 10.92 -7.34 30.95
C LEU A 82 11.50 -7.94 32.24
N PRO A 83 10.68 -8.70 33.00
CA PRO A 83 11.15 -9.45 34.16
C PRO A 83 12.35 -10.36 33.85
N ASN A 84 13.06 -10.78 34.88
CA ASN A 84 14.19 -11.68 34.70
C ASN A 84 13.76 -12.98 33.99
N PRO A 85 14.56 -13.47 33.03
CA PRO A 85 14.26 -14.72 32.36
C PRO A 85 14.27 -15.89 33.34
N ARG A 86 13.46 -16.89 33.01
CA ARG A 86 13.49 -18.21 33.61
C ARG A 86 14.27 -19.14 32.68
N SER A 87 14.96 -20.11 33.26
CA SER A 87 15.63 -21.16 32.49
C SER A 87 14.94 -22.48 32.81
N ASP A 88 14.60 -23.21 31.77
CA ASP A 88 14.14 -24.58 31.91
C ASP A 88 15.36 -25.49 32.17
N PRO A 89 15.42 -26.17 33.33
CA PRO A 89 16.57 -26.99 33.70
C PRO A 89 16.70 -28.26 32.85
N GLU A 90 15.63 -28.75 32.21
CA GLU A 90 15.69 -29.96 31.37
C GLU A 90 16.17 -29.64 29.95
N THR A 91 15.66 -28.54 29.38
CA THR A 91 15.94 -28.18 27.98
C THR A 91 17.06 -27.14 27.84
N GLY A 92 17.47 -26.49 28.93
CA GLY A 92 18.42 -25.38 28.91
C GLY A 92 17.88 -24.11 28.25
N VAL A 93 16.59 -24.08 27.89
CA VAL A 93 15.97 -22.99 27.16
C VAL A 93 15.67 -21.83 28.11
N THR A 94 16.09 -20.63 27.72
CA THR A 94 15.77 -19.40 28.44
C THR A 94 14.45 -18.84 27.92
N TYR A 95 13.53 -18.47 28.80
CA TYR A 95 12.24 -17.91 28.43
C TYR A 95 11.78 -16.78 29.36
N TRP A 96 10.92 -15.92 28.84
CA TRP A 96 10.19 -14.90 29.58
C TRP A 96 8.70 -15.18 29.45
N GLU A 97 7.96 -15.01 30.52
CA GLU A 97 6.51 -15.15 30.51
C GLU A 97 5.89 -14.09 31.43
N GLY A 98 4.70 -13.63 31.07
CA GLY A 98 4.01 -12.60 31.83
C GLY A 98 2.85 -11.99 31.06
N ARG A 99 2.46 -10.80 31.48
CA ARG A 99 1.39 -10.02 30.86
C ARG A 99 1.86 -8.59 30.64
N GLU A 100 1.85 -8.15 29.39
CA GLU A 100 2.20 -6.78 28.97
C GLU A 100 1.31 -6.34 27.82
N LEU A 101 1.15 -5.02 27.63
CA LEU A 101 0.37 -4.46 26.51
C LEU A 101 -1.06 -5.05 26.38
N GLY A 102 -1.66 -5.39 27.52
CA GLY A 102 -3.00 -5.98 27.63
C GLY A 102 -3.11 -7.44 27.16
N GLY A 103 -2.01 -8.17 27.02
CA GLY A 103 -2.02 -9.59 26.62
C GLY A 103 -0.97 -10.42 27.35
N ASP A 104 -1.22 -11.73 27.42
CA ASP A 104 -0.23 -12.67 27.92
C ASP A 104 0.83 -12.91 26.84
N TYR A 105 2.09 -13.01 27.26
CA TYR A 105 3.22 -13.25 26.37
C TYR A 105 4.08 -14.41 26.86
N ARG A 106 4.72 -15.09 25.91
CA ARG A 106 5.80 -16.04 26.13
C ARG A 106 6.91 -15.78 25.11
N ILE A 107 8.12 -15.52 25.57
CA ILE A 107 9.28 -15.31 24.73
C ILE A 107 10.27 -16.43 25.01
N THR A 108 10.75 -17.09 23.97
CA THR A 108 11.72 -18.17 24.08
C THR A 108 13.00 -17.79 23.35
N ARG A 109 14.15 -17.92 24.01
CA ARG A 109 15.47 -17.68 23.41
C ARG A 109 16.18 -19.00 23.15
N ARG A 110 16.66 -19.16 21.91
CA ARG A 110 17.43 -20.33 21.48
C ARG A 110 18.65 -19.89 20.67
N LEU A 111 19.71 -20.67 20.76
CA LEU A 111 20.85 -20.56 19.85
C LEU A 111 20.57 -21.47 18.66
N VAL A 112 20.58 -20.92 17.46
CA VAL A 112 20.34 -21.67 16.23
C VAL A 112 21.49 -21.48 15.26
N GLU A 113 21.81 -22.55 14.54
CA GLU A 113 22.82 -22.53 13.49
C GLU A 113 22.17 -22.12 12.17
N VAL A 114 22.69 -21.08 11.54
CA VAL A 114 22.21 -20.58 10.25
C VAL A 114 23.33 -20.53 9.23
N SER A 115 22.97 -20.62 7.94
CA SER A 115 23.92 -20.46 6.85
C SER A 115 24.55 -19.07 6.90
N ASN A 116 25.87 -19.00 6.78
CA ASN A 116 26.59 -17.74 6.77
C ASN A 116 26.36 -17.02 5.42
N PRO A 117 25.67 -15.87 5.39
CA PRO A 117 25.29 -15.20 4.14
C PRO A 117 26.49 -14.67 3.34
N VAL A 118 27.65 -14.50 3.97
CA VAL A 118 28.88 -14.01 3.31
C VAL A 118 29.84 -15.13 2.94
N TYR A 119 29.49 -16.39 3.21
CA TYR A 119 30.30 -17.54 2.83
C TYR A 119 30.50 -17.57 1.31
N GLY A 120 31.77 -17.58 0.89
CA GLY A 120 32.17 -17.57 -0.52
C GLY A 120 32.12 -16.19 -1.21
N GLN A 121 31.69 -15.12 -0.54
CA GLN A 121 31.65 -13.76 -1.12
C GLN A 121 32.90 -12.93 -0.81
N LEU A 122 33.59 -13.25 0.29
CA LEU A 122 34.79 -12.55 0.74
C LEU A 122 35.99 -13.51 0.64
N ASN A 123 37.15 -13.01 0.19
CA ASN A 123 38.41 -13.77 0.07
C ASN A 123 39.03 -14.16 1.44
N ALA A 124 38.22 -14.29 2.49
CA ALA A 124 38.63 -14.73 3.80
C ALA A 124 38.10 -16.14 4.07
N GLU A 125 38.89 -16.98 4.73
CA GLU A 125 38.41 -18.26 5.26
C GLU A 125 37.32 -17.98 6.31
N MET A 126 36.06 -18.17 5.91
CA MET A 126 34.90 -18.03 6.80
C MET A 126 34.23 -19.39 7.00
N GLN A 127 33.63 -19.57 8.16
CA GLN A 127 32.83 -20.75 8.44
C GLN A 127 31.53 -20.73 7.59
N PRO A 128 31.07 -21.88 7.10
CA PRO A 128 29.84 -21.98 6.30
C PRO A 128 28.57 -21.71 7.10
N THR A 129 28.64 -21.86 8.41
CA THR A 129 27.53 -21.62 9.33
C THR A 129 27.95 -20.67 10.45
N VAL A 130 26.96 -19.97 11.00
CA VAL A 130 27.12 -19.09 12.17
C VAL A 130 26.01 -19.36 13.16
N TYR A 131 26.32 -19.27 14.45
CA TYR A 131 25.33 -19.34 15.51
C TYR A 131 24.71 -17.96 15.74
N VAL A 132 23.39 -17.88 15.67
CA VAL A 132 22.61 -16.67 15.96
C VAL A 132 21.60 -16.95 17.06
N VAL A 133 21.28 -15.91 17.84
CA VAL A 133 20.23 -16.02 18.84
C VAL A 133 18.89 -15.75 18.16
N GLN A 134 18.00 -16.72 18.25
CA GLN A 134 16.61 -16.62 17.82
C GLN A 134 15.71 -16.40 19.04
N TYR A 135 14.81 -15.42 18.93
CA TYR A 135 13.75 -15.16 19.87
C TYR A 135 12.41 -15.51 19.22
N THR A 136 11.67 -16.43 19.81
CA THR A 136 10.29 -16.74 19.44
C THR A 136 9.36 -16.04 20.42
N ILE A 137 8.51 -15.13 19.93
CA ILE A 137 7.57 -14.36 20.73
C ILE A 137 6.15 -14.82 20.43
N GLU A 138 5.51 -15.44 21.42
CA GLU A 138 4.10 -15.75 21.43
C GLU A 138 3.35 -14.63 22.17
N PHE A 139 2.47 -13.92 21.49
CA PHE A 139 1.70 -12.81 22.07
C PHE A 139 0.32 -12.71 21.44
N LYS A 140 -0.73 -12.69 22.27
CA LYS A 140 -2.15 -12.62 21.82
C LYS A 140 -2.49 -13.63 20.71
N GLY A 141 -1.99 -14.86 20.84
CA GLY A 141 -2.23 -15.95 19.88
C GLY A 141 -1.45 -15.84 18.57
N ARG A 142 -0.46 -14.95 18.48
CA ARG A 142 0.45 -14.83 17.33
C ARG A 142 1.85 -15.22 17.73
N THR A 143 2.57 -15.87 16.81
CA THR A 143 3.96 -16.25 16.98
C THR A 143 4.82 -15.50 15.98
N SER A 144 5.87 -14.84 16.46
CA SER A 144 6.84 -14.11 15.64
C SER A 144 8.26 -14.53 15.99
N GLU A 145 9.14 -14.54 15.00
CA GLU A 145 10.53 -14.93 15.17
C GLU A 145 11.45 -13.74 14.86
N TYR A 146 12.41 -13.50 15.76
CA TYR A 146 13.38 -12.43 15.64
C TYR A 146 14.79 -13.02 15.77
N PHE A 147 15.66 -12.68 14.82
CA PHE A 147 17.08 -13.02 14.90
C PHE A 147 17.83 -11.78 15.37
N TRP A 148 18.50 -11.88 16.51
CA TRP A 148 19.21 -10.74 17.09
C TRP A 148 20.56 -11.18 17.65
N ASN A 149 21.63 -10.57 17.17
CA ASN A 149 22.98 -10.79 17.65
C ASN A 149 23.49 -9.46 18.23
N ARG A 150 23.93 -9.44 19.49
CA ARG A 150 24.51 -8.25 20.13
C ARG A 150 26.01 -8.39 20.23
#